data_AF-A0A920B4Z0-F1
#
_entry.id   AF-A0A920B4Z0-F1
#
_cell.length_a   1.000
_cell.length_b   1.000
_cell.length_c   1.000
_cell.angle_alpha   90.00
_cell.angle_beta   90.00
_cell.angle_gamma   90.00
#
_symmetry.space_group_name_H-M   'P 1'
#
loop_
_entity.id
_entity.type
_entity.pdbx_description
1 polymer ?
#
loop_
_entity_poly.entity_id
_entity_poly.type
_entity_poly.pdbx_seq_one_letter_code
_entity_poly.pdbx_strand_id
1 'polypeptide(L)' 'MSQSKNLETSYFIKGEEFLLKSSGSIQIFEGFKKIYNYSEKTDDLQKLPNLKVGDIVNISKIEIKQNHTKPPNANIPRRV' A
#
# COMPACT_ATOMS: atom_id res chain seq x y z
N MET A 1 -6.54 -24.49 5.72
CA MET A 1 -6.92 -23.53 4.67
C MET A 1 -5.66 -22.94 4.07
N SER A 2 -5.66 -22.63 2.78
CA SER A 2 -4.50 -22.03 2.13
C SER A 2 -4.37 -20.55 2.50
N GLN A 3 -3.12 -20.08 2.61
CA GLN A 3 -2.81 -18.67 2.85
C GLN A 3 -3.29 -17.79 1.70
N SER A 4 -3.69 -16.55 1.99
CA SER A 4 -3.97 -15.54 0.95
C SER A 4 -2.70 -15.23 0.15
N LYS A 5 -2.84 -14.93 -1.15
CA LYS A 5 -1.73 -14.50 -2.01
C LYS A 5 -2.03 -13.14 -2.64
N ASN A 6 -1.02 -12.29 -2.65
CA ASN A 6 -1.07 -10.94 -3.20
C ASN A 6 0.06 -10.80 -4.24
N LEU A 7 -0.20 -10.02 -5.28
CA LEU A 7 0.79 -9.57 -6.26
C LEU A 7 1.24 -8.17 -5.88
N GLU A 8 2.52 -8.00 -5.60
CA GLU A 8 3.09 -6.72 -5.25
C GLU A 8 3.85 -6.14 -6.44
N THR A 9 3.66 -4.85 -6.70
CA THR A 9 4.35 -4.09 -7.74
C THR A 9 4.99 -2.88 -7.08
N SER A 10 6.27 -2.65 -7.36
CA SER A 10 7.01 -1.48 -6.86
C SER A 10 7.72 -0.80 -8.01
N TYR A 11 7.45 0.50 -8.18
CA TYR A 11 8.14 1.36 -9.13
C TYR A 11 9.06 2.33 -8.41
N PHE A 12 10.27 2.46 -8.93
CA PHE A 12 11.26 3.44 -8.50
C PHE A 12 11.41 4.49 -9.59
N ILE A 13 11.09 5.73 -9.27
CA ILE A 13 11.11 6.85 -10.20
C ILE A 13 12.23 7.78 -9.73
N LYS A 14 13.28 7.88 -10.55
CA LYS A 14 14.42 8.75 -10.27
C LYS A 14 14.19 10.12 -10.92
N GLY A 15 14.14 11.16 -10.09
CA GLY A 15 14.25 12.55 -10.53
C GLY A 15 15.70 13.02 -10.53
N GLU A 16 15.91 14.34 -10.67
CA GLU A 16 17.25 14.94 -10.65
C GLU A 16 17.96 14.72 -9.30
N GLU A 17 17.27 15.03 -8.20
CA GLU A 17 17.84 14.95 -6.84
C GLU A 17 17.10 13.97 -5.90
N PHE A 18 15.95 13.44 -6.32
CA PHE A 18 15.08 12.64 -5.46
C PHE A 18 14.74 11.29 -6.08
N LEU A 19 14.61 10.27 -5.24
CA LEU A 19 14.10 8.95 -5.62
C LEU A 19 12.73 8.75 -4.99
N LEU A 20 11.72 8.61 -5.83
CA LEU A 20 10.35 8.37 -5.42
C LEU A 20 10.02 6.89 -5.60
N LYS A 21 9.29 6.32 -4.62
CA LYS A 21 8.78 4.95 -4.70
C LYS A 21 7.27 4.98 -4.76
N SER A 22 6.71 4.23 -5.71
CA SER A 22 5.29 3.90 -5.74
C SER A 22 5.12 2.40 -5.54
N SER A 23 4.17 1.99 -4.72
CA SER A 23 3.91 0.58 -4.40
C SER A 23 2.42 0.29 -4.55
N GLY A 24 2.09 -0.86 -5.09
CA GLY A 24 0.73 -1.32 -5.30
C GLY A 24 0.66 -2.80 -5.03
N SER A 25 -0.48 -3.23 -4.49
CA SER A 25 -0.75 -4.62 -4.17
C SER A 25 -2.07 -5.02 -4.81
N ILE A 26 -2.13 -6.21 -5.39
CA ILE A 26 -3.34 -6.77 -5.99
C ILE A 26 -3.54 -8.14 -5.38
N GLN A 27 -4.62 -8.33 -4.61
CA GLN A 27 -4.97 -9.64 -4.08
C GLN A 27 -5.32 -10.60 -5.23
N ILE A 28 -4.53 -11.66 -5.42
CA ILE A 28 -4.81 -12.70 -6.43
C ILE A 28 -5.64 -13.83 -5.82
N PHE A 29 -5.46 -14.09 -4.52
CA PHE A 29 -6.10 -15.21 -3.85
C PHE A 29 -6.45 -14.86 -2.41
N GLU A 30 -7.74 -14.96 -2.07
CA GLU A 30 -8.24 -14.56 -0.74
C GLU A 30 -7.94 -15.61 0.34
N GLY A 31 -7.80 -16.88 -0.03
CA GLY A 31 -7.52 -17.97 0.91
C GLY A 31 -8.50 -18.01 2.09
N PHE A 32 -7.96 -18.07 3.31
CA PHE A 32 -8.75 -18.05 4.54
C PHE A 32 -9.49 -16.72 4.78
N LYS A 33 -9.10 -15.59 4.16
CA LYS A 33 -9.76 -14.28 4.36
C LYS A 33 -11.22 -14.27 3.92
N LYS A 34 -11.59 -15.14 2.96
CA LYS A 34 -12.98 -15.31 2.49
C LYS A 34 -13.95 -15.71 3.60
N ILE A 35 -13.49 -16.46 4.59
CA ILE A 35 -14.34 -17.01 5.66
C ILE A 35 -14.46 -16.04 6.82
N TYR A 36 -13.46 -15.22 7.06
CA TYR A 36 -13.43 -14.27 8.17
C TYR A 36 -14.02 -12.91 7.84
N ASN A 37 -14.50 -12.69 6.62
CA ASN A 37 -15.09 -11.42 6.16
C ASN A 37 -14.25 -10.20 6.58
N TYR A 38 -12.92 -10.36 6.60
CA TYR A 38 -12.01 -9.24 6.80
C TYR A 38 -12.17 -8.34 5.59
N SER A 39 -12.98 -7.31 5.76
CA SER A 39 -13.01 -6.15 4.89
C SER A 39 -11.62 -5.52 4.97
N GLU A 40 -10.72 -5.95 4.10
CA GLU A 40 -9.54 -5.17 3.81
C GLU A 40 -10.05 -3.83 3.30
N LYS A 41 -9.67 -2.77 4.00
CA LYS A 41 -9.98 -1.41 3.57
C LYS A 41 -9.56 -1.35 2.10
N THR A 42 -10.50 -0.97 1.25
CA THR A 42 -10.37 -0.90 -0.21
C THR A 42 -9.18 -0.06 -0.71
N ASP A 43 -8.46 0.59 0.21
CA ASP A 43 -7.21 1.33 0.03
C ASP A 43 -6.03 0.46 -0.44
N ASP A 44 -5.98 -0.82 -0.05
CA ASP A 44 -4.87 -1.72 -0.43
C ASP A 44 -4.94 -2.22 -1.88
N LEU A 45 -6.08 -2.01 -2.59
CA LEU A 45 -6.20 -2.25 -4.02
C LEU A 45 -5.71 -1.04 -4.84
N GLN A 46 -4.50 -0.55 -4.53
CA GLN A 46 -3.88 0.48 -5.33
C GLN A 46 -3.33 -0.16 -6.62
N LYS A 47 -4.20 -0.30 -7.63
CA LYS A 47 -3.85 -0.77 -8.97
C LYS A 47 -2.91 0.25 -9.61
N LEU A 48 -1.64 -0.09 -9.67
CA LEU A 48 -0.67 0.70 -10.42
C LEU A 48 -0.82 0.44 -11.92
N PRO A 49 -0.60 1.46 -12.77
CA PRO A 49 -0.49 1.25 -14.20
C PRO A 49 0.75 0.41 -14.54
N ASN A 50 0.75 -0.21 -15.71
CA ASN A 50 1.89 -0.95 -16.21
C ASN A 50 2.91 0.03 -16.81
N LEU A 51 4.05 0.22 -16.12
CA LEU A 51 5.15 1.09 -16.54
C LEU A 51 6.37 0.22 -16.90
N LYS A 52 7.14 0.64 -17.89
CA LYS A 52 8.38 -0.03 -18.30
C LYS A 52 9.60 0.78 -17.88
N VAL A 53 10.74 0.10 -17.77
CA VAL A 53 12.02 0.75 -17.50
C VAL A 53 12.36 1.66 -18.68
N GLY A 54 12.54 2.95 -18.40
CA GLY A 54 12.82 3.98 -19.40
C GLY A 54 11.60 4.83 -19.79
N ASP A 55 10.40 4.53 -19.29
CA ASP A 55 9.24 5.39 -19.51
C ASP A 55 9.44 6.75 -18.81
N ILE A 56 9.20 7.82 -19.55
CA ILE A 56 9.27 9.19 -19.05
C ILE A 56 7.93 9.53 -18.40
N VAL A 57 7.94 9.75 -17.10
CA VAL A 57 6.75 10.15 -16.33
C VAL A 57 6.74 11.66 -16.10
N ASN A 58 5.65 12.32 -16.51
CA ASN A 58 5.47 13.75 -16.28
C ASN A 58 4.77 14.01 -14.94
N ILE A 59 5.23 15.05 -14.24
CA ILE A 59 4.65 15.47 -12.98
C ILE A 59 3.31 16.17 -13.26
N SER A 60 2.22 15.59 -12.77
CA SER A 60 0.89 16.22 -12.88
C SER A 60 0.62 17.21 -11.73
N LYS A 61 1.00 16.85 -10.50
CA LYS A 61 0.77 17.66 -9.30
C LYS A 61 1.80 17.35 -8.22
N ILE A 62 2.20 18.35 -7.46
CA ILE A 62 3.05 18.21 -6.27
C ILE A 62 2.24 18.71 -5.07
N GLU A 63 2.13 17.90 -4.03
CA GLU A 63 1.44 18.25 -2.78
C GLU A 63 2.36 18.01 -1.59
N ILE A 64 2.43 18.99 -0.67
CA ILE A 64 3.12 18.84 0.60
C ILE A 64 2.08 18.41 1.64
N LYS A 65 2.21 17.18 2.14
CA LYS A 65 1.32 16.63 3.17
C LYS A 65 2.08 16.45 4.48
N GLN A 66 1.51 16.98 5.55
CA GLN A 66 2.00 16.76 6.91
C GLN A 66 1.04 15.80 7.63
N ASN A 67 1.50 14.59 7.93
CA ASN A 67 0.74 13.63 8.70
C ASN A 67 1.10 13.75 10.18
N HIS A 68 0.08 13.87 11.03
CA HIS A 68 0.25 13.79 12.48
C HIS A 68 -0.08 12.38 12.96
N THR A 69 0.83 11.75 13.70
CA THR A 69 0.58 10.45 14.32
C THR A 69 -0.37 10.61 15.50
N LYS A 70 -1.35 9.71 15.60
CA LYS A 70 -2.16 9.61 16.83
C LYS A 70 -1.35 8.89 17.91
N PRO A 71 -1.46 9.29 19.18
CA PRO A 71 -0.81 8.57 20.27
C PRO A 71 -1.36 7.13 20.36
N PRO A 72 -0.56 6.18 20.88
CA PRO A 72 -1.01 4.80 21.10
C PRO A 72 -2.16 4.76 22.11
N ASN A 73 -3.09 3.83 21.92
CA ASN A 73 -4.23 3.66 22.83
C ASN A 73 -3.74 3.17 24.20
N ALA A 74 -3.98 3.96 25.26
CA ALA A 74 -3.51 3.69 26.61
C ALA A 74 -4.38 2.71 27.40
N ASN A 75 -5.56 2.31 26.90
CA ASN A 75 -6.46 1.41 27.63
C ASN A 75 -6.23 -0.07 27.25
N ILE A 76 -5.20 -0.66 27.85
CA ILE A 76 -5.06 -2.11 27.96
C ILE A 76 -5.30 -2.44 29.44
N PRO A 77 -6.45 -3.01 29.82
CA PRO A 77 -6.63 -3.49 31.18
C PRO A 77 -5.59 -4.59 31.43
N ARG A 78 -4.70 -4.37 32.42
CA ARG A 78 -3.88 -5.45 32.95
C ARG A 78 -4.85 -6.50 33.48
N ARG A 79 -4.84 -7.70 32.87
CA ARG A 79 -5.48 -8.87 33.49
C ARG A 79 -4.77 -9.08 34.83
N VAL A 80 -5.45 -8.72 35.90
CA VAL A 80 -5.19 -9.24 37.25
C VAL A 80 -5.76 -10.64 37.37
#